data_AF-A0A0L6VZI3-F1
#
_entry.id   AF-A0A0L6VZI3-F1
#
_cell.length_a   1.000
_cell.length_b   1.000
_cell.length_c   1.000
_cell.angle_alpha   90.00
_cell.angle_beta   90.00
_cell.angle_gamma   90.00
#
_symmetry.space_group_name_H-M   'P 1'
#
loop_
_entity.id
_entity.type
_entity.pdbx_description
1 polymer ?
#
loop_
_entity_poly.entity_id
_entity_poly.type
_entity_poly.pdbx_seq_one_letter_code
_entity_poly.pdbx_strand_id
1 'polypeptide(L)'
;MAEFKEPWEMLSDKKIWAMLGDPDHKISEDYVRLLFIELFSRVKNLEIENHAMKVILLETGLVSEETYEMVRRAVKDFFKEYDAQKEKEVEFYEKSGISFVDWVNFTLKGTFQAPG
;
A
#
# COMPACT_ATOMS: atom_id res chain seq x y z
N MET A 1 -21.40 -26.78 5.53
CA MET A 1 -22.02 -25.45 5.41
C MET A 1 -20.93 -24.51 4.93
N ALA A 2 -21.10 -23.88 3.77
CA ALA A 2 -20.16 -22.87 3.33
C ALA A 2 -20.29 -21.66 4.26
N GLU A 3 -19.23 -21.32 4.98
CA GLU A 3 -19.17 -20.07 5.74
C GLU A 3 -19.29 -18.91 4.75
N PHE A 4 -20.38 -18.15 4.84
CA PHE A 4 -20.45 -16.83 4.22
C PHE A 4 -19.44 -15.94 4.96
N LYS A 5 -18.24 -15.82 4.39
CA LYS A 5 -17.28 -14.80 4.82
C LYS A 5 -17.82 -13.48 4.35
N GLU A 6 -18.14 -12.61 5.30
CA GLU A 6 -18.66 -11.30 4.99
C GLU A 6 -17.68 -10.55 4.06
N PRO A 7 -18.15 -9.76 3.08
CA PRO A 7 -17.31 -9.18 2.04
C PRO A 7 -16.10 -8.40 2.57
N TRP A 8 -16.23 -7.77 3.74
CA TRP A 8 -15.15 -7.04 4.41
C TRP A 8 -14.09 -7.94 5.04
N GLU A 9 -14.42 -9.16 5.45
CA GLU A 9 -13.44 -10.12 5.95
C GLU A 9 -12.47 -10.58 4.85
N MET A 10 -12.83 -10.43 3.57
CA MET A 10 -11.96 -10.68 2.43
C MET A 10 -10.95 -9.56 2.16
N LEU A 11 -11.15 -8.38 2.76
CA LEU A 11 -10.34 -7.18 2.56
C LEU A 11 -9.22 -7.04 3.60
N SER A 12 -9.01 -8.05 4.45
CA SER A 12 -7.83 -8.11 5.32
C SER A 12 -6.55 -8.18 4.48
N ASP A 13 -5.48 -7.50 4.88
CA ASP A 13 -4.19 -7.46 4.17
C ASP A 13 -3.72 -8.85 3.75
N LYS A 14 -3.75 -9.79 4.67
CA LYS A 14 -3.33 -11.17 4.43
C LYS A 14 -4.09 -11.85 3.29
N LYS A 15 -5.39 -11.57 3.14
CA LYS A 15 -6.22 -12.13 2.06
C LYS A 15 -6.06 -11.36 0.77
N ILE A 16 -5.94 -10.03 0.79
CA ILE A 16 -5.63 -9.23 -0.40
C ILE A 16 -4.31 -9.69 -1.01
N TRP A 17 -3.26 -9.82 -0.19
CA TRP A 17 -1.95 -10.31 -0.64
C TRP A 17 -1.99 -11.77 -1.12
N ALA A 18 -2.77 -12.64 -0.47
CA ALA A 18 -2.95 -14.01 -0.94
C ALA A 18 -3.67 -14.09 -2.29
N MET A 19 -4.66 -13.21 -2.53
CA MET A 19 -5.39 -13.13 -3.81
C MET A 19 -4.52 -12.56 -4.94
N LEU A 20 -3.67 -11.56 -4.64
CA LEU A 20 -2.75 -10.97 -5.62
C LEU A 20 -1.53 -11.86 -5.92
N GLY A 21 -1.20 -12.79 -5.03
CA GLY A 21 -0.07 -13.73 -5.19
C GLY A 21 -0.39 -15.00 -5.98
N ASP A 22 -1.65 -15.23 -6.36
CA ASP A 22 -2.09 -16.37 -7.18
C ASP A 22 -2.36 -15.92 -8.63
N PRO A 23 -1.43 -16.13 -9.57
CA PRO A 23 -1.56 -15.70 -10.96
C PRO A 23 -2.68 -16.40 -11.74
N ASP A 24 -3.10 -17.58 -11.30
CA ASP A 24 -4.14 -18.38 -11.97
C ASP A 24 -5.54 -18.02 -11.46
N HIS A 25 -5.63 -17.25 -10.36
CA HIS A 25 -6.90 -16.82 -9.79
C HIS A 25 -7.51 -15.66 -10.58
N LYS A 26 -8.60 -15.93 -11.30
CA LYS A 26 -9.42 -14.88 -11.92
C LYS A 26 -10.19 -14.11 -10.85
N ILE A 27 -9.73 -12.89 -10.56
CA ILE A 27 -10.43 -11.96 -9.68
C ILE A 27 -11.64 -11.40 -10.44
N SER A 28 -12.85 -11.59 -9.88
CA SER A 28 -14.07 -11.01 -10.47
C SER A 28 -14.06 -9.47 -10.40
N GLU A 29 -14.76 -8.81 -11.32
CA GLU A 29 -14.84 -7.33 -11.34
C GLU A 29 -15.39 -6.76 -10.01
N ASP A 30 -16.35 -7.44 -9.39
CA ASP A 30 -16.91 -7.02 -8.09
C ASP A 30 -15.88 -7.09 -6.96
N TYR A 31 -14.96 -8.07 -7.00
CA TYR A 31 -13.85 -8.15 -6.06
C TYR A 31 -12.82 -7.04 -6.30
N VAL A 32 -12.51 -6.71 -7.55
CA VAL A 32 -11.63 -5.59 -7.88
C VAL A 32 -12.20 -4.27 -7.35
N ARG A 33 -13.51 -4.05 -7.49
CA ARG A 33 -14.19 -2.87 -6.95
C ARG A 33 -14.08 -2.79 -5.42
N LEU A 34 -14.30 -3.90 -4.72
CA LEU A 34 -14.15 -3.96 -3.26
C LEU A 34 -12.71 -3.68 -2.82
N LEU A 35 -11.71 -4.18 -3.55
CA LEU A 35 -10.29 -3.89 -3.29
C LEU A 35 -9.98 -2.39 -3.42
N PHE A 36 -10.48 -1.75 -4.49
CA PHE A 36 -10.32 -0.31 -4.64
C PHE A 36 -11.01 0.48 -3.53
N ILE A 37 -12.25 0.10 -3.17
CA ILE A 37 -12.98 0.74 -2.07
C ILE A 37 -12.17 0.69 -0.77
N GLU A 38 -11.60 -0.48 -0.44
CA GLU A 38 -10.76 -0.64 0.74
C GLU A 38 -9.51 0.24 0.69
N LEU A 39 -8.79 0.21 -0.44
CA LEU A 39 -7.58 1.02 -0.61
C LEU A 39 -7.88 2.52 -0.45
N PHE A 40 -8.94 3.00 -1.09
CA PHE A 40 -9.34 4.41 -0.96
C PHE A 40 -9.84 4.75 0.45
N SER A 41 -10.53 3.82 1.12
CA SER A 41 -10.96 4.01 2.51
C SER A 41 -9.76 4.18 3.44
N ARG A 42 -8.68 3.41 3.24
CA ARG A 42 -7.45 3.53 4.03
C ARG A 42 -6.74 4.85 3.82
N VAL A 43 -6.62 5.28 2.56
CA VAL A 43 -6.09 6.61 2.23
C VAL A 43 -6.91 7.67 2.94
N LYS A 44 -8.24 7.53 2.93
CA LYS A 44 -9.12 8.49 3.60
C LYS A 44 -8.93 8.53 5.12
N ASN A 45 -8.76 7.39 5.76
CA ASN A 45 -8.50 7.32 7.21
C ASN A 45 -7.15 7.96 7.55
N LEU A 46 -6.10 7.70 6.78
CA LEU A 46 -4.79 8.33 6.96
C LEU A 46 -4.85 9.85 6.79
N GLU A 47 -5.64 10.37 5.84
CA GLU A 47 -5.87 11.81 5.71
C GLU A 47 -6.50 12.42 6.97
N ILE A 48 -7.48 11.72 7.56
CA ILE A 48 -8.17 12.13 8.79
C ILE A 48 -7.20 12.11 9.97
N GLU A 49 -6.43 11.03 10.13
CA GLU A 49 -5.43 10.90 11.19
C GLU A 49 -4.36 12.00 11.11
N ASN A 50 -3.88 12.31 9.89
CA ASN A 50 -2.91 13.38 9.68
C ASN A 50 -3.48 14.77 10.04
N HIS A 51 -4.74 15.03 9.69
CA HIS A 51 -5.43 16.27 10.10
C HIS A 51 -5.62 16.35 11.62
N ALA A 52 -6.08 15.27 12.24
CA ALA A 52 -6.27 15.20 13.69
C ALA A 52 -4.94 15.46 14.42
N MET A 53 -3.86 14.83 13.95
CA MET A 53 -2.52 15.04 14.48
C MET A 53 -2.06 16.49 14.31
N LYS A 54 -2.26 17.11 13.14
CA LYS A 54 -1.96 18.54 12.94
C LYS A 54 -2.65 19.40 13.99
N VAL A 55 -3.96 19.22 14.14
CA VAL A 55 -4.78 19.98 15.10
C VAL A 55 -4.23 19.78 16.52
N ILE A 56 -4.01 18.54 16.96
CA ILE A 56 -3.51 18.26 18.30
C ILE A 56 -2.16 18.92 18.53
N LEU A 57 -1.19 18.76 17.61
CA LEU A 57 0.17 19.27 17.77
C LEU A 57 0.23 20.80 17.89
N LEU A 58 -0.63 21.50 17.13
CA LEU A 58 -0.67 22.96 17.13
C LEU A 58 -1.51 23.51 18.31
N GLU A 59 -2.70 22.97 18.54
CA GLU A 59 -3.61 23.43 19.60
C GLU A 59 -3.03 23.18 21.01
N THR A 60 -2.28 22.10 21.19
CA THR A 60 -1.59 21.82 22.46
C THR A 60 -0.26 22.57 22.59
N GLY A 61 0.18 23.29 21.55
CA GLY A 61 1.44 24.00 21.53
C GLY A 61 2.68 23.11 21.59
N LEU A 62 2.53 21.80 21.33
CA LEU A 62 3.65 20.85 21.30
C LEU A 62 4.64 21.17 20.17
N VAL A 63 4.15 21.76 19.08
CA VAL A 63 4.96 22.15 17.92
C VAL A 63 4.52 23.54 17.44
N SER A 64 5.47 24.40 17.08
CA SER A 64 5.16 25.67 16.43
C SER A 64 4.73 25.47 14.97
N GLU A 65 3.92 26.38 14.41
CA GLU A 65 3.54 26.32 12.99
C GLU A 65 4.77 26.25 12.06
N GLU A 66 5.83 27.00 12.38
CA GLU A 66 7.09 26.98 11.65
C GLU A 66 7.75 25.59 11.65
N THR A 67 7.80 24.95 12.83
CA THR A 67 8.38 23.60 12.97
C THR A 67 7.53 22.57 12.23
N TYR A 68 6.20 22.67 12.33
CA TYR A 68 5.28 21.78 11.62
C TYR A 68 5.47 21.87 10.10
N GLU A 69 5.53 23.09 9.55
CA GLU A 69 5.71 23.29 8.11
C GLU A 69 7.11 22.88 7.63
N MET A 70 8.15 23.05 8.45
CA MET A 70 9.49 22.53 8.14
C MET A 70 9.49 20.99 8.05
N VAL A 71 8.93 20.31 9.04
CA VAL A 71 8.84 18.83 9.04
C VAL A 71 7.99 18.33 7.88
N ARG A 72 6.86 18.99 7.60
CA ARG A 72 5.99 18.65 6.47
C ARG A 72 6.73 18.72 5.14
N ARG A 73 7.59 19.72 4.91
CA ARG A 73 8.42 19.80 3.71
C ARG A 73 9.44 18.66 3.66
N ALA A 74 10.15 18.40 4.76
CA ALA A 74 11.11 17.31 4.82
C ALA A 74 10.47 15.94 4.54
N VAL A 75 9.27 15.68 5.08
CA VAL A 75 8.50 14.46 4.81
C VAL A 75 8.13 14.38 3.32
N LYS A 76 7.69 15.49 2.71
CA LYS A 76 7.36 15.54 1.29
C LYS A 76 8.58 15.25 0.41
N ASP A 77 9.73 15.83 0.74
CA ASP A 77 10.98 15.60 0.01
C ASP A 77 11.44 14.15 0.14
N PHE A 78 11.36 13.58 1.34
CA PHE A 78 11.62 12.15 1.57
C PHE A 78 10.74 11.25 0.69
N PHE A 79 9.42 11.48 0.67
CA PHE A 79 8.52 10.66 -0.16
C PHE A 79 8.81 10.81 -1.65
N LYS A 80 9.15 12.02 -2.11
CA LYS A 80 9.56 12.23 -3.50
C LYS A 80 10.79 11.40 -3.88
N GLU A 81 11.80 11.36 -3.03
CA GLU A 81 13.00 10.55 -3.24
C GLU A 81 12.69 9.04 -3.17
N TYR A 82 11.86 8.64 -2.21
CA TYR A 82 11.41 7.26 -2.05
C TYR A 82 10.64 6.76 -3.28
N ASP A 83 9.69 7.55 -3.79
CA ASP A 83 8.90 7.22 -4.97
C ASP A 83 9.78 7.12 -6.22
N ALA A 84 10.73 8.04 -6.40
CA ALA A 84 11.69 7.99 -7.51
C ALA A 84 12.59 6.75 -7.44
N GLN A 85 12.92 6.28 -6.24
CA GLN A 85 13.66 5.04 -6.06
C GLN A 85 12.80 3.81 -6.38
N LYS A 86 11.53 3.83 -5.96
CA LYS A 86 10.57 2.76 -6.26
C LYS A 86 10.26 2.65 -7.76
N GLU A 87 10.15 3.77 -8.44
CA GLU A 87 9.97 3.81 -9.90
C GLU A 87 11.15 3.16 -10.63
N LYS A 88 12.39 3.44 -10.20
CA LYS A 88 13.58 2.78 -10.74
C LYS A 88 13.60 1.28 -10.50
N GLU A 89 13.15 0.83 -9.32
CA GLU A 89 12.99 -0.59 -9.02
C GLU A 89 12.01 -1.23 -10.00
N VAL A 90 10.82 -0.65 -10.16
CA VAL A 90 9.79 -1.13 -11.11
C VAL A 90 10.33 -1.18 -12.55
N GLU A 91 10.97 -0.10 -13.03
CA GLU A 91 11.56 -0.05 -14.36
C GLU A 91 12.66 -1.11 -14.57
N PHE A 92 13.50 -1.35 -13.57
CA PHE A 92 14.52 -2.39 -13.63
C PHE A 92 13.87 -3.76 -13.82
N TYR A 93 12.76 -4.02 -13.14
CA TYR A 93 12.07 -5.31 -13.25
C TYR A 93 11.36 -5.49 -14.59
N GLU A 94 10.70 -4.45 -15.11
CA GLU A 94 10.13 -4.46 -16.46
C GLU A 94 11.18 -4.80 -17.52
N LYS A 95 12.42 -4.32 -17.34
CA LYS A 95 13.55 -4.58 -18.24
C LYS A 95 14.27 -5.93 -17.97
N SER A 96 14.06 -6.54 -16.81
CA SER A 96 14.73 -7.79 -16.38
C SER A 96 14.09 -9.07 -16.93
N GLY A 97 12.86 -8.98 -17.44
CA GLY A 97 12.10 -10.15 -17.91
C GLY A 97 11.49 -11.02 -16.80
N ILE A 98 11.63 -10.62 -15.53
CA ILE A 98 10.95 -11.24 -14.39
C ILE A 98 9.47 -10.84 -14.41
N SER A 99 8.56 -11.80 -14.26
CA SER A 99 7.13 -11.49 -14.23
C SER A 99 6.76 -10.69 -12.97
N PHE A 100 5.75 -9.83 -13.07
CA PHE A 100 5.24 -9.07 -11.91
C PHE A 100 4.87 -9.98 -10.73
N VAL A 101 4.37 -11.18 -11.02
CA VAL A 101 3.97 -12.18 -10.02
C VAL A 101 5.18 -12.73 -9.28
N ASP A 102 6.26 -13.05 -10.00
CA ASP A 102 7.51 -13.53 -9.39
C ASP A 102 8.16 -12.45 -8.52
N TRP A 103 8.05 -11.18 -8.95
CA TRP A 103 8.49 -10.04 -8.16
C TRP A 103 7.67 -9.87 -6.87
N VAL A 104 6.33 -9.84 -6.95
CA VAL A 104 5.47 -9.76 -5.76
C VAL A 104 5.77 -10.92 -4.81
N ASN A 105 5.92 -12.14 -5.32
CA ASN A 105 6.29 -13.30 -4.52
C ASN A 105 7.67 -13.15 -3.86
N PHE A 106 8.68 -12.63 -4.57
CA PHE A 106 9.99 -12.34 -4.00
C PHE A 106 9.92 -11.28 -2.90
N THR A 107 9.19 -10.18 -3.10
CA THR A 107 9.03 -9.13 -2.08
C THR A 107 8.33 -9.65 -0.82
N LEU A 108 7.35 -10.56 -0.97
CA LEU A 108 6.60 -11.12 0.15
C LEU A 108 7.33 -12.27 0.86
N LYS A 109 8.13 -13.08 0.14
CA LYS A 109 8.69 -14.35 0.64
C LYS A 109 10.22 -14.38 0.68
N GLY A 110 10.90 -13.36 0.16
CA GLY A 110 12.36 -13.26 0.10
C GLY A 110 13.06 -14.28 -0.81
N THR A 111 12.32 -15.04 -1.61
CA THR A 111 12.86 -16.11 -2.48
C THR A 111 12.11 -16.17 -3.81
N PHE A 112 12.83 -16.38 -4.91
CA PHE A 112 12.23 -16.73 -6.20
C PHE A 112 11.94 -18.23 -6.18
N GLN A 113 10.73 -18.65 -6.55
CA GLN A 113 10.49 -20.08 -6.79
C GLN A 113 11.25 -20.47 -8.06
N ALA A 114 12.14 -21.47 -7.95
CA ALA A 114 12.82 -22.02 -9.11
C ALA A 114 11.79 -22.71 -10.02
N PRO A 115 11.95 -22.66 -11.36
CA PRO A 115 11.10 -23.42 -12.26
C PRO A 115 11.30 -24.92 -11.98
N GLY A 116 10.18 -25.58 -11.65
CA GLY A 116 10.07 -27.04 -11.57
C GLY A 116 9.62 -27.63 -12.89
#